data_AF-A0A7C5NFI4-F1
#
_entry.id   AF-A0A7C5NFI4-F1
#
_cell.length_a   1.000
_cell.length_b   1.000
_cell.length_c   1.000
_cell.angle_alpha   90.00
_cell.angle_beta   90.00
_cell.angle_gamma   90.00
#
_symmetry.space_group_name_H-M   'P 1'
#
loop_
_entity.id
_entity.type
_entity.pdbx_description
1 polymer ?
#
loop_
_entity_poly.entity_id
_entity_poly.type
_entity_poly.pdbx_seq_one_letter_code
_entity_poly.pdbx_strand_id
1 'polypeptide(L)'
;MSLIRDISTFLWLLIFYIFARYAVVDLDMPAFDMEHVVWAHNELFYLTTKDIFLIVGVFLLFIEIYKAATTGDYSISETIVSFFVSIAYLVLFLMWDKAHNSLFFVLMLMSFLDAIGGFVISINAARKDISIK
;
A
#
# COMPACT_ATOMS: atom_id res chain seq x y z
N MET A 1 -5.18 -16.33 17.20
CA MET A 1 -4.91 -14.90 16.98
C MET A 1 -4.51 -14.67 15.52
N SER A 2 -5.43 -14.88 14.54
CA SER A 2 -5.11 -14.69 13.11
C SER A 2 -5.66 -13.39 12.50
N LEU A 3 -6.64 -12.74 13.15
CA LEU A 3 -7.38 -11.64 12.54
C LEU A 3 -6.53 -10.40 12.16
N ILE A 4 -5.43 -10.11 12.86
CA ILE A 4 -4.54 -8.98 12.54
C ILE A 4 -3.55 -9.35 11.42
N ARG A 5 -3.28 -10.63 11.21
CA ARG A 5 -2.33 -11.12 10.19
C ARG A 5 -2.98 -11.22 8.81
N ASP A 6 -4.30 -11.38 8.77
CA ASP A 6 -5.08 -11.64 7.56
C ASP A 6 -5.64 -10.36 6.89
N ILE A 7 -5.46 -9.18 7.52
CA ILE A 7 -5.92 -7.88 6.98
C ILE A 7 -4.87 -7.31 6.02
N SER A 8 -5.31 -6.83 4.85
CA SER A 8 -4.44 -6.11 3.90
C SER A 8 -3.76 -4.92 4.59
N THR A 9 -2.44 -4.87 4.54
CA THR A 9 -1.63 -3.79 5.13
C THR A 9 -1.95 -2.43 4.53
N PHE A 10 -2.46 -2.38 3.30
CA PHE A 10 -2.98 -1.16 2.68
C PHE A 10 -4.20 -0.58 3.41
N LEU A 11 -4.99 -1.40 4.11
CA LEU A 11 -6.08 -0.90 4.95
C LEU A 11 -5.54 0.00 6.06
N TRP A 12 -4.46 -0.43 6.73
CA TRP A 12 -3.83 0.36 7.79
C TRP A 12 -3.26 1.65 7.24
N LEU A 13 -2.63 1.60 6.08
CA LEU A 13 -2.09 2.80 5.41
C LEU A 13 -3.22 3.76 5.01
N LEU A 14 -4.38 3.25 4.57
CA LEU A 14 -5.55 4.05 4.23
C LEU A 14 -6.10 4.78 5.46
N ILE A 15 -6.32 4.04 6.56
CA ILE A 15 -6.79 4.63 7.82
C ILE A 15 -5.81 5.70 8.29
N PHE A 16 -4.50 5.42 8.25
CA PHE A 16 -3.48 6.37 8.65
C PHE A 16 -3.48 7.63 7.77
N TYR A 17 -3.65 7.48 6.45
CA TYR A 17 -3.78 8.61 5.53
C TYR A 17 -5.00 9.49 5.86
N ILE A 18 -6.16 8.85 6.08
CA ILE A 18 -7.39 9.55 6.45
C ILE A 18 -7.20 10.31 7.75
N PHE A 19 -6.64 9.64 8.77
CA PHE A 19 -6.35 10.24 10.07
C PHE A 19 -5.42 11.45 9.94
N ALA A 20 -4.30 11.33 9.21
CA ALA A 20 -3.36 12.43 8.99
C ALA A 20 -4.04 13.64 8.33
N ARG A 21 -4.92 13.42 7.35
CA ARG A 21 -5.70 14.47 6.69
C ARG A 21 -6.78 15.11 7.57
N TYR A 22 -7.31 14.40 8.56
CA TYR A 22 -8.24 14.95 9.55
C TYR A 22 -7.55 15.69 10.69
N ALA A 23 -6.36 15.23 11.12
CA ALA A 23 -5.53 15.88 12.14
C ALA A 23 -4.85 17.19 11.66
N VAL A 24 -5.20 17.68 10.46
CA VAL A 24 -4.64 18.89 9.83
C VAL A 24 -3.10 18.83 9.72
N VAL A 25 -2.56 17.63 9.50
CA VAL A 25 -1.15 17.47 9.18
C VAL A 25 -0.95 17.92 7.74
N ASP A 26 -0.16 18.98 7.56
CA ASP A 26 0.25 19.39 6.23
C ASP A 26 1.24 18.36 5.69
N LEU A 27 0.87 17.65 4.61
CA LEU A 27 1.71 16.59 4.07
C LEU A 27 2.91 17.15 3.30
N ASP A 28 2.87 18.43 2.94
CA ASP A 28 3.97 19.12 2.26
C ASP A 28 5.09 19.57 3.23
N MET A 29 4.89 19.39 4.54
CA MET A 29 5.92 19.74 5.51
C MET A 29 7.15 18.83 5.35
N PRO A 30 8.37 19.42 5.39
CA PRO A 30 9.61 18.65 5.40
C PRO A 30 9.63 17.80 6.67
N ALA A 31 9.73 16.50 6.49
CA ALA A 31 9.69 15.52 7.58
C ALA A 31 11.10 15.13 8.04
N PHE A 32 12.07 15.07 7.11
CA PHE A 32 13.47 14.87 7.41
C PHE A 32 14.33 15.82 6.60
N ASP A 33 15.14 16.59 7.32
CA ASP A 33 16.23 17.35 6.74
C ASP A 33 17.44 16.43 6.55
N MET A 34 17.89 16.26 5.31
CA MET A 34 19.03 15.41 4.96
C MET A 34 20.28 16.23 4.60
N GLU A 35 20.37 17.46 5.10
CA GLU A 35 21.52 18.38 4.93
C GLU A 35 22.88 17.71 5.18
N HIS A 36 22.97 16.68 6.03
CA HIS A 36 24.23 16.01 6.37
C HIS A 36 24.51 14.71 5.62
N VAL A 37 23.57 14.18 4.84
CA VAL A 37 23.63 12.80 4.30
C VAL A 37 23.84 12.75 2.79
N VAL A 38 23.39 13.75 2.02
CA VAL A 38 23.44 13.72 0.55
C VAL A 38 24.06 15.00 -0.03
N TRP A 39 25.37 14.99 -0.26
CA TRP A 39 26.11 16.08 -0.94
C TRP A 39 26.19 15.85 -2.47
N ALA A 40 25.06 15.55 -3.12
CA ALA A 40 25.06 15.27 -4.55
C ALA A 40 24.89 16.53 -5.42
N HIS A 41 24.26 17.59 -4.89
CA HIS A 41 24.03 18.83 -5.62
C HIS A 41 23.99 20.05 -4.70
N ASN A 42 24.05 21.27 -5.28
CA ASN A 42 24.03 22.54 -4.56
C ASN A 42 22.62 22.94 -4.07
N GLU A 43 21.69 21.97 -4.00
CA GLU A 43 20.32 22.12 -3.52
C GLU A 43 20.06 21.09 -2.42
N LEU A 44 19.39 21.55 -1.36
CA LEU A 44 19.07 20.74 -0.19
C LEU A 44 17.95 19.75 -0.55
N PHE A 45 18.22 18.46 -0.34
CA PHE A 45 17.23 17.40 -0.51
C PHE A 45 16.47 17.18 0.80
N TYR A 46 15.16 17.42 0.78
CA TYR A 46 14.27 17.17 1.91
C TYR A 46 13.28 16.08 1.56
N LEU A 47 13.02 15.18 2.50
CA LEU A 47 11.90 14.25 2.39
C LEU A 47 10.66 14.91 2.98
N THR A 48 9.62 15.05 2.16
CA THR A 48 8.33 15.52 2.64
C THR A 48 7.57 14.39 3.33
N THR A 49 6.55 14.75 4.10
CA THR A 49 5.67 13.74 4.71
C THR A 49 4.98 12.89 3.64
N LYS A 50 4.68 13.44 2.46
CA LYS A 50 4.16 12.68 1.32
C LYS A 50 5.11 11.57 0.88
N ASP A 51 6.41 11.86 0.82
CA ASP A 51 7.42 10.89 0.38
C ASP A 51 7.51 9.72 1.37
N ILE A 52 7.35 9.99 2.67
CA ILE A 52 7.31 8.93 3.69
C ILE A 52 6.14 7.98 3.45
N PHE A 53 4.94 8.51 3.21
CA PHE A 53 3.77 7.67 2.88
C PHE A 53 4.03 6.79 1.66
N LEU A 54 4.68 7.35 0.64
CA LEU A 54 5.01 6.62 -0.59
C LEU A 54 6.02 5.51 -0.31
N ILE A 55 7.11 5.82 0.41
CA ILE A 55 8.13 4.84 0.81
C ILE A 55 7.49 3.71 1.61
N VAL A 56 6.68 4.03 2.62
CA VAL A 56 5.96 3.04 3.42
C VAL A 56 5.04 2.20 2.53
N GLY A 57 4.30 2.82 1.60
CA GLY A 57 3.44 2.11 0.66
C GLY A 57 4.19 1.10 -0.21
N VAL A 58 5.38 1.45 -0.72
CA VAL A 58 6.25 0.53 -1.48
C VAL A 58 6.67 -0.66 -0.63
N PHE A 59 7.12 -0.42 0.60
CA PHE A 59 7.54 -1.50 1.50
C PHE A 59 6.38 -2.41 1.90
N LEU A 60 5.19 -1.86 2.13
CA LEU A 60 3.99 -2.66 2.41
C LEU A 60 3.59 -3.51 1.20
N LEU A 61 3.65 -2.97 -0.02
CA LEU A 61 3.39 -3.74 -1.24
C LEU A 61 4.35 -4.94 -1.35
N PHE A 62 5.63 -4.73 -1.06
CA PHE A 62 6.61 -5.80 -1.06
C PHE A 62 6.28 -6.89 -0.04
N ILE A 63 5.86 -6.50 1.18
CA ILE A 63 5.45 -7.44 2.22
C ILE A 63 4.23 -8.26 1.77
N GLU A 64 3.22 -7.64 1.15
CA GLU A 64 2.04 -8.36 0.66
C GLU A 64 2.41 -9.38 -0.42
N ILE A 65 3.21 -8.98 -1.41
CA ILE A 65 3.68 -9.88 -2.47
C ILE A 65 4.47 -11.04 -1.88
N TYR A 66 5.37 -10.77 -0.92
CA TYR A 66 6.17 -11.80 -0.26
C TYR A 66 5.29 -12.78 0.55
N LYS A 67 4.32 -12.25 1.30
CA LYS A 67 3.37 -13.05 2.09
C LYS A 67 2.54 -13.95 1.19
N ALA A 68 2.02 -13.41 0.09
CA ALA A 68 1.24 -14.16 -0.88
C ALA A 68 2.09 -15.24 -1.58
N ALA A 69 3.37 -14.98 -1.86
CA ALA A 69 4.27 -15.96 -2.48
C ALA A 69 4.69 -17.12 -1.54
N THR A 70 4.70 -16.88 -0.23
CA THR A 70 5.23 -17.86 0.76
C THR A 70 4.14 -18.70 1.42
N THR A 71 2.94 -18.15 1.60
CA THR A 71 1.87 -18.82 2.36
C THR A 71 1.14 -19.82 1.46
N GLY A 72 1.32 -21.13 1.72
CA GLY A 72 0.67 -22.20 0.96
C GLY A 72 -0.86 -22.21 1.06
N ASP A 73 -1.40 -21.66 2.15
CA ASP A 73 -2.84 -21.50 2.38
C ASP A 73 -3.23 -20.03 2.24
N TYR A 74 -3.07 -19.46 1.04
CA TYR A 74 -3.57 -18.11 0.76
C TYR A 74 -5.11 -18.12 0.89
N SER A 75 -5.61 -17.44 1.93
CA SER A 75 -7.03 -17.47 2.26
C SER A 75 -7.82 -16.64 1.24
N ILE A 76 -8.92 -17.20 0.74
CA ILE A 76 -9.87 -16.49 -0.14
C ILE A 76 -10.35 -15.17 0.51
N SER A 77 -10.42 -15.12 1.84
CA SER A 77 -10.79 -13.91 2.57
C SER A 77 -9.79 -12.76 2.35
N GLU A 78 -8.50 -13.07 2.24
CA GLU A 78 -7.44 -12.07 2.07
C GLU A 78 -7.56 -11.38 0.71
N THR A 79 -7.76 -12.15 -0.35
CA THR A 79 -8.01 -11.64 -1.71
C THR A 79 -9.23 -10.72 -1.76
N ILE A 80 -10.32 -11.13 -1.10
CA ILE A 80 -11.56 -10.36 -1.09
C ILE A 80 -11.36 -9.06 -0.31
N VAL A 81 -10.69 -9.11 0.84
CA VAL A 81 -10.42 -7.92 1.66
C VAL A 81 -9.51 -6.94 0.92
N SER A 82 -8.41 -7.39 0.30
CA SER A 82 -7.53 -6.49 -0.47
C SER A 82 -8.25 -5.88 -1.68
N PHE A 83 -9.14 -6.62 -2.33
CA PHE A 83 -10.00 -6.09 -3.40
C PHE A 83 -10.94 -4.98 -2.92
N PHE A 84 -11.61 -5.16 -1.78
CA PHE A 84 -12.45 -4.10 -1.20
C PHE A 84 -11.64 -2.89 -0.74
N VAL A 85 -10.44 -3.09 -0.21
CA VAL A 85 -9.52 -2.00 0.16
C VAL A 85 -9.12 -1.20 -1.09
N SER A 86 -8.80 -1.87 -2.20
CA SER A 86 -8.49 -1.19 -3.46
C SER A 86 -9.68 -0.37 -3.98
N ILE A 87 -10.89 -0.92 -3.91
CA ILE A 87 -12.11 -0.16 -4.24
C ILE A 87 -12.29 1.04 -3.32
N ALA A 88 -12.04 0.91 -2.02
CA ALA A 88 -12.11 2.04 -1.09
C ALA A 88 -11.11 3.14 -1.48
N TYR A 89 -9.86 2.79 -1.81
CA TYR A 89 -8.91 3.75 -2.36
C TYR A 89 -9.43 4.44 -3.63
N LEU A 90 -9.97 3.68 -4.59
CA LEU A 90 -10.52 4.23 -5.82
C LEU A 90 -11.69 5.20 -5.55
N VAL A 91 -12.65 4.79 -4.73
CA VAL A 91 -13.82 5.59 -4.37
C VAL A 91 -13.41 6.86 -3.63
N LEU A 92 -12.50 6.76 -2.67
CA LEU A 92 -11.99 7.94 -1.96
C LEU A 92 -11.25 8.89 -2.90
N PHE A 93 -10.47 8.37 -3.85
CA PHE A 93 -9.83 9.20 -4.86
C PHE A 93 -10.84 9.92 -5.73
N LEU A 94 -12.00 9.34 -6.04
CA LEU A 94 -13.00 10.02 -6.87
C LEU A 94 -13.87 10.99 -6.07
N MET A 95 -14.15 10.70 -4.80
CA MET A 95 -15.14 11.43 -4.00
C MET A 95 -14.55 12.47 -3.05
N TRP A 96 -13.27 12.39 -2.68
CA TRP A 96 -12.70 13.23 -1.63
C TRP A 96 -11.62 14.16 -2.15
N ASP A 97 -11.86 15.48 -2.06
CA ASP A 97 -10.93 16.50 -2.55
C ASP A 97 -9.52 16.36 -1.95
N LYS A 98 -9.41 15.95 -0.67
CA LYS A 98 -8.12 15.75 -0.01
C LYS A 98 -7.33 14.56 -0.58
N ALA A 99 -7.99 13.64 -1.26
CA ALA A 99 -7.40 12.48 -1.94
C ALA A 99 -7.02 12.79 -3.41
N HIS A 100 -7.41 13.93 -3.97
CA HIS A 100 -7.06 14.36 -5.34
C HIS A 100 -5.60 14.83 -5.44
N ASN A 101 -4.66 13.93 -5.21
CA ASN A 101 -3.22 14.20 -5.34
C ASN A 101 -2.46 12.98 -5.85
N SER A 102 -1.26 13.22 -6.38
CA SER A 102 -0.36 12.19 -6.92
C SER A 102 -0.01 11.12 -5.89
N LEU A 103 0.24 11.50 -4.63
CA LEU A 103 0.54 10.56 -3.55
C LEU A 103 -0.58 9.51 -3.40
N PHE A 104 -1.82 9.97 -3.18
CA PHE A 104 -2.94 9.07 -2.95
C PHE A 104 -3.27 8.25 -4.19
N PHE A 105 -3.10 8.83 -5.39
CA PHE A 105 -3.23 8.11 -6.64
C PHE A 105 -2.24 6.94 -6.74
N VAL A 106 -0.96 7.16 -6.40
CA VAL A 106 0.05 6.10 -6.39
C VAL A 106 -0.26 5.04 -5.33
N LEU A 107 -0.67 5.43 -4.12
CA LEU A 107 -1.10 4.47 -3.09
C LEU A 107 -2.31 3.64 -3.53
N MET A 108 -3.26 4.26 -4.23
CA MET A 108 -4.40 3.57 -4.83
C MET A 108 -3.94 2.55 -5.88
N LEU A 109 -3.04 2.91 -6.79
CA LEU A 109 -2.46 1.96 -7.75
C LEU A 109 -1.72 0.82 -7.05
N MET A 110 -0.96 1.09 -5.99
CA MET A 110 -0.29 0.05 -5.21
C MET A 110 -1.31 -0.92 -4.58
N SER A 111 -2.38 -0.41 -3.96
CA SER A 111 -3.45 -1.25 -3.41
C SER A 111 -4.17 -2.08 -4.48
N PHE A 112 -4.27 -1.56 -5.71
CA PHE A 112 -4.85 -2.28 -6.84
C PHE A 112 -3.93 -3.39 -7.33
N LEU A 113 -2.62 -3.15 -7.38
CA LEU A 113 -1.61 -4.17 -7.69
C LEU A 113 -1.59 -5.29 -6.64
N ASP A 114 -1.76 -4.96 -5.35
CA ASP A 114 -1.92 -5.94 -4.26
C ASP A 114 -3.09 -6.89 -4.53
N ALA A 115 -4.28 -6.34 -4.81
CA ALA A 115 -5.46 -7.13 -5.11
C ALA A 115 -5.26 -8.06 -6.33
N ILE A 116 -4.67 -7.56 -7.42
CA ILE A 116 -4.38 -8.38 -8.61
C ILE A 116 -3.35 -9.47 -8.29
N GLY A 117 -2.30 -9.14 -7.55
CA GLY A 117 -1.26 -10.08 -7.14
C GLY A 117 -1.83 -11.28 -6.38
N GLY A 118 -2.75 -11.03 -5.45
CA GLY A 118 -3.47 -12.07 -4.71
C GLY A 118 -4.25 -13.03 -5.63
N PHE A 119 -4.97 -12.50 -6.62
CA PHE A 119 -5.69 -13.34 -7.60
C PHE A 119 -4.75 -14.18 -8.47
N VAL A 120 -3.67 -13.59 -8.97
CA VAL A 120 -2.70 -14.29 -9.83
C VAL A 120 -2.08 -15.48 -9.09
N ILE A 121 -1.70 -15.29 -7.83
CA ILE A 121 -1.10 -16.34 -7.00
C ILE A 121 -2.11 -17.45 -6.70
N SER A 122 -3.35 -17.11 -6.34
CA SER A 122 -4.42 -18.09 -6.11
C SER A 122 -4.67 -18.99 -7.33
N ILE A 123 -4.71 -18.40 -8.53
CA ILE A 123 -4.88 -19.15 -9.78
C ILE A 123 -3.69 -20.10 -10.02
N ASN A 124 -2.47 -19.64 -9.76
CA ASN A 124 -1.27 -20.47 -9.94
C ASN A 124 -1.20 -21.62 -8.94
N ALA A 125 -1.63 -21.41 -7.69
CA ALA A 125 -1.75 -22.48 -6.69
C ALA A 125 -2.74 -23.56 -7.15
N ALA A 126 -3.93 -23.17 -7.60
CA ALA A 126 -4.93 -24.11 -8.11
C ALA A 126 -4.43 -24.91 -9.34
N ARG A 127 -3.66 -24.27 -10.25
CA ARG A 127 -3.05 -24.96 -11.39
C ARG A 127 -2.02 -26.01 -10.98
N LYS A 128 -1.20 -25.71 -9.97
CA LYS A 128 -0.19 -26.64 -9.44
C LYS A 128 -0.85 -27.88 -8.83
N ASP A 129 -1.96 -27.71 -8.11
CA ASP A 129 -2.68 -28.83 -7.49
C ASP A 129 -3.30 -29.80 -8.52
N ILE A 130 -3.72 -29.29 -9.69
CA ILE A 130 -4.26 -30.12 -10.78
C ILE A 130 -3.14 -30.95 -11.44
N SER A 131 -1.91 -30.42 -11.50
CA SER A 131 -0.77 -31.09 -12.12
C SER A 131 -0.18 -32.26 -11.30
N ILE A 132 -0.51 -32.37 -10.01
CA ILE A 132 0.04 -33.40 -9.11
C ILE A 132 -0.86 -34.66 -9.08
N LYS A 133 -1.96 -34.68 -9.83
CA LYS A 133 -2.79 -35.87 -10.07
C LYS A 133 -2.58 -36.42 -11.47
#